data_AF-A0A093HHZ7-F1
#
_entry.id   AF-A0A093HHZ7-F1
#
_cell.length_a   1.000
_cell.length_b   1.000
_cell.length_c   1.000
_cell.angle_alpha   90.00
_cell.angle_beta   90.00
_cell.angle_gamma   90.00
#
_symmetry.space_group_name_H-M   'P 1'
#
loop_
_entity.id
_entity.type
_entity.pdbx_description
1 polymer ?
#
loop_
_entity_poly.entity_id
_entity_poly.type
_entity_poly.pdbx_seq_one_letter_code
_entity_poly.pdbx_strand_id
1 'polypeptide(L)'
;QPDVSPGQCWPFQGSQGQVVIWLPARIQPTAITVQHIYKAVSPSGTVSSAPRDFTVSGVDEEGEEETLLGTFTYDVGKEALQTFPLKEELSRAFQYIKLFVQSNWGNPEYTCIYRVQVHG
;
A
#
# COMPACT_ATOMS: atom_id res chain seq x y z
N GLN A 1 12.78 -1.57 -1.11
CA GLN A 1 14.00 -0.80 -0.79
C GLN A 1 13.71 0.11 0.40
N PRO A 2 14.70 0.48 1.24
CA PRO A 2 14.47 1.30 2.43
C PRO A 2 14.47 2.81 2.17
N ASP A 3 14.98 3.27 1.03
CA ASP A 3 15.04 4.70 0.69
C ASP A 3 13.63 5.26 0.43
N VAL A 4 13.35 6.40 1.05
CA VAL A 4 12.07 7.14 0.95
C VAL A 4 12.31 8.62 0.66
N SER A 5 13.46 8.93 0.06
CA SER A 5 13.78 10.29 -0.42
C SER A 5 12.80 10.73 -1.50
N PRO A 6 12.44 12.02 -1.60
CA PRO A 6 11.53 12.50 -2.63
C PRO A 6 11.92 12.03 -4.04
N GLY A 7 10.97 11.40 -4.74
CA GLY A 7 11.19 10.81 -6.07
C GLY A 7 11.61 9.34 -6.08
N GLN A 8 11.99 8.75 -4.94
CA GLN A 8 12.26 7.31 -4.79
C GLN A 8 10.97 6.55 -4.44
N CYS A 9 9.97 6.65 -5.31
CA CYS A 9 8.70 5.94 -5.19
C CYS A 9 8.41 5.14 -6.46
N TRP A 10 7.47 4.20 -6.37
CA TRP A 10 6.90 3.53 -7.53
C TRP A 10 5.69 4.33 -8.03
N PRO A 11 5.79 5.05 -9.17
CA PRO A 11 4.66 5.73 -9.77
C PRO A 11 3.87 4.78 -10.67
N PHE A 12 2.55 4.95 -10.69
CA PHE A 12 1.69 4.40 -11.74
C PHE A 12 0.73 5.46 -12.27
N GLN A 13 0.32 5.32 -13.53
CA GLN A 13 -0.54 6.28 -14.21
C GLN A 13 -1.95 6.29 -13.62
N GLY A 14 -2.51 7.48 -13.42
CA GLY A 14 -3.84 7.69 -12.85
C GLY A 14 -3.91 7.44 -11.34
N SER A 15 -5.13 7.20 -10.86
CA SER A 15 -5.47 7.04 -9.44
C SER A 15 -5.77 5.60 -9.03
N GLN A 16 -5.83 4.67 -9.98
CA GLN A 16 -6.11 3.26 -9.75
C GLN A 16 -4.95 2.39 -10.26
N GLY A 17 -4.51 1.45 -9.43
CA GLY A 17 -3.37 0.61 -9.74
C GLY A 17 -3.22 -0.51 -8.72
N GLN A 18 -2.44 -1.53 -9.07
CA GLN A 18 -2.20 -2.67 -8.19
C GLN A 18 -0.75 -3.07 -8.17
N VAL A 19 -0.31 -3.54 -7.01
CA VAL A 19 0.97 -4.22 -6.85
C VAL A 19 0.73 -5.54 -6.12
N VAL A 20 1.37 -6.60 -6.63
CA VAL A 20 1.40 -7.91 -5.96
C VAL A 20 2.79 -8.09 -5.38
N ILE A 21 2.86 -8.32 -4.07
CA ILE A 21 4.08 -8.44 -3.30
C ILE A 21 4.29 -9.92 -2.99
N TRP A 22 5.38 -10.47 -3.52
CA TRP A 22 5.86 -11.80 -3.16
C TRP A 22 6.68 -11.73 -1.88
N LEU A 23 6.22 -12.44 -0.85
CA LEU A 23 6.85 -12.49 0.47
C LEU A 23 7.94 -13.56 0.53
N PRO A 24 9.02 -13.33 1.31
CA PRO A 24 10.10 -14.29 1.46
C PRO A 24 9.67 -15.59 2.16
N ALA A 25 8.56 -15.56 2.89
CA ALA A 25 7.95 -16.72 3.52
C ALA A 25 6.42 -16.58 3.49
N ARG A 26 5.73 -17.72 3.58
CA ARG A 26 4.27 -17.75 3.77
C ARG A 26 3.97 -17.37 5.22
N ILE A 27 3.18 -16.32 5.44
CA ILE A 27 2.87 -15.78 6.78
C ILE A 27 1.36 -15.58 6.96
N GLN A 28 0.91 -15.47 8.21
CA GLN A 28 -0.44 -15.01 8.55
C GLN A 28 -0.40 -13.48 8.73
N PRO A 29 -0.78 -12.69 7.71
CA PRO A 29 -0.54 -11.26 7.74
C PRO A 29 -1.43 -10.58 8.79
N THR A 30 -0.81 -9.88 9.75
CA THR A 30 -1.49 -9.21 10.87
C THR A 30 -1.71 -7.73 10.61
N ALA A 31 -0.80 -7.09 9.87
CA ALA A 31 -0.90 -5.69 9.51
C ALA A 31 -0.15 -5.38 8.21
N ILE A 32 -0.53 -4.27 7.58
CA ILE A 32 0.27 -3.63 6.53
C ILE A 32 0.69 -2.24 6.98
N THR A 33 1.84 -1.78 6.54
CA THR A 33 2.28 -0.39 6.72
C THR A 33 2.53 0.25 5.37
N VAL A 34 1.92 1.40 5.15
CA VAL A 34 2.12 2.22 3.95
C VAL A 34 2.83 3.50 4.37
N GLN A 35 3.86 3.86 3.62
CA GLN A 35 4.63 5.07 3.83
C GLN A 35 4.53 5.99 2.62
N HIS A 36 4.45 7.29 2.88
CA HIS A 36 4.64 8.36 1.91
C HIS A 36 5.54 9.46 2.51
N ILE A 37 6.10 10.33 1.68
CA ILE A 37 6.84 11.51 2.18
C ILE A 37 5.92 12.51 2.89
N TYR A 38 6.47 13.25 3.86
CA TYR A 38 5.80 14.41 4.46
C TYR A 38 5.66 15.55 3.45
N LYS A 39 4.57 16.34 3.58
CA LYS A 39 4.38 17.57 2.77
C LYS A 39 5.56 18.53 2.86
N ALA A 40 6.18 18.65 4.04
CA ALA A 40 7.29 19.55 4.30
C ALA A 40 8.56 19.27 3.46
N VAL A 41 8.73 18.04 2.99
CA VAL A 41 9.88 17.62 2.17
C VAL A 41 9.51 17.40 0.70
N SER A 42 8.26 17.67 0.32
CA SER A 42 7.79 17.53 -1.06
C SER A 42 8.23 18.74 -1.90
N PRO A 43 8.95 18.56 -3.02
CA PRO A 43 9.34 19.66 -3.90
C PRO A 43 8.14 20.42 -4.51
N SER A 44 7.00 19.75 -4.69
CA SER A 44 5.77 20.38 -5.20
C SER A 44 4.97 21.11 -4.12
N GLY A 45 5.36 20.98 -2.84
CA GLY A 45 4.58 21.47 -1.70
C GLY A 45 3.27 20.72 -1.46
N THR A 46 3.02 19.61 -2.15
CA THR A 46 1.82 18.78 -2.01
C THR A 46 2.17 17.30 -1.90
N VAL A 47 1.24 16.49 -1.41
CA VAL A 47 1.29 15.02 -1.41
C VAL A 47 0.05 14.43 -2.08
N SER A 48 -0.47 15.13 -3.10
CA SER A 48 -1.69 14.74 -3.80
C SER A 48 -1.56 13.42 -4.58
N SER A 49 -0.33 13.00 -4.87
CA SER A 49 -0.03 11.70 -5.48
C SER A 49 0.02 10.53 -4.48
N ALA A 50 -0.13 10.79 -3.18
CA ALA A 50 -0.21 9.71 -2.20
C ALA A 50 -1.45 8.83 -2.47
N PRO A 51 -1.36 7.51 -2.26
CA PRO A 51 -2.54 6.65 -2.29
C PRO A 51 -3.53 7.13 -1.23
N ARG A 52 -4.82 7.00 -1.52
CA ARG A 52 -5.90 7.34 -0.59
C ARG A 52 -6.64 6.08 -0.19
N ASP A 53 -7.62 5.65 -0.96
CA ASP A 53 -8.39 4.45 -0.65
C ASP A 53 -7.72 3.24 -1.28
N PHE A 54 -7.53 2.18 -0.51
CA PHE A 54 -6.90 0.96 -0.99
C PHE A 54 -7.45 -0.30 -0.30
N THR A 55 -7.34 -1.42 -1.01
CA THR A 55 -7.71 -2.75 -0.55
C THR A 55 -6.47 -3.62 -0.45
N VAL A 56 -6.42 -4.47 0.58
CA VAL A 56 -5.38 -5.49 0.76
C VAL A 56 -6.05 -6.86 0.67
N SER A 57 -5.49 -7.72 -0.18
CA SER A 57 -5.94 -9.11 -0.35
C SER A 57 -4.75 -10.07 -0.26
N GLY A 58 -4.99 -11.24 0.31
CA GLY A 58 -4.09 -12.39 0.18
C GLY A 58 -4.43 -13.16 -1.10
N VAL A 59 -3.42 -13.55 -1.86
CA VAL A 59 -3.58 -14.32 -3.10
C VAL A 59 -3.03 -15.73 -2.88
N ASP A 60 -3.72 -16.74 -3.40
CA ASP A 60 -3.24 -18.12 -3.40
C ASP A 60 -1.99 -18.32 -4.28
N GLU A 61 -1.43 -19.54 -4.28
CA GLU A 61 -0.18 -19.80 -5.02
C GLU A 61 -0.40 -19.83 -6.53
N GLU A 62 -1.62 -20.19 -6.94
CA GLU A 62 -2.07 -20.28 -8.32
C GLU A 62 -2.39 -18.90 -8.91
N GLY A 63 -2.62 -17.89 -8.08
CA GLY A 63 -3.00 -16.54 -8.50
C GLY A 63 -4.47 -16.41 -8.89
N GLU A 64 -5.32 -17.37 -8.53
CA GLU A 64 -6.70 -17.50 -8.99
C GLU A 64 -7.70 -16.97 -7.96
N GLU A 65 -7.46 -17.18 -6.66
CA GLU A 65 -8.35 -16.74 -5.59
C GLU A 65 -7.75 -15.59 -4.77
N GLU A 66 -8.56 -14.53 -4.57
CA GLU A 66 -8.23 -13.40 -3.70
C GLU A 66 -9.09 -13.42 -2.43
N THR A 67 -8.44 -13.41 -1.28
CA THR A 67 -9.10 -13.25 0.02
C THR A 67 -8.93 -11.83 0.52
N LEU A 68 -10.04 -11.11 0.72
CA LEU A 68 -10.02 -9.73 1.25
C LEU A 68 -9.53 -9.70 2.70
N LEU A 69 -8.39 -9.04 2.94
CA LEU A 69 -7.78 -8.86 4.26
C LEU A 69 -8.19 -7.52 4.90
N GLY A 70 -8.52 -6.51 4.10
CA GLY A 70 -9.01 -5.23 4.61
C GLY A 70 -9.13 -4.15 3.54
N THR A 71 -9.86 -3.09 3.88
CA THR A 71 -10.00 -1.86 3.07
C THR A 71 -9.72 -0.68 3.97
N PHE A 72 -8.87 0.23 3.50
CA PHE A 72 -8.33 1.32 4.32
C PHE A 72 -8.22 2.61 3.52
N THR A 73 -8.05 3.71 4.25
CA THR A 73 -7.74 5.03 3.70
C THR A 73 -6.43 5.52 4.32
N TYR A 74 -5.43 5.79 3.50
CA TYR A 74 -4.21 6.48 3.91
C TYR A 74 -4.48 7.97 4.05
N ASP A 75 -4.17 8.55 5.21
CA ASP A 75 -4.53 9.92 5.57
C ASP A 75 -3.33 10.87 5.52
N VAL A 76 -3.25 11.72 4.49
CA VAL A 76 -2.16 12.69 4.34
C VAL A 76 -2.10 13.75 5.45
N GLY A 77 -3.13 13.86 6.29
CA GLY A 77 -3.14 14.72 7.47
C GLY A 77 -2.50 14.11 8.72
N LYS A 78 -2.15 12.81 8.68
CA LYS A 78 -1.50 12.08 9.78
C LYS A 78 0.01 11.90 9.51
N GLU A 79 0.62 10.98 10.23
CA GLU A 79 2.01 10.59 10.05
C GLU A 79 2.29 10.00 8.65
N ALA A 80 3.52 10.19 8.19
CA ALA A 80 4.03 9.66 6.93
C ALA A 80 3.98 8.12 6.86
N LEU A 81 4.09 7.46 8.01
CA LEU A 81 4.07 6.00 8.14
C LEU A 81 2.79 5.60 8.87
N GLN A 82 1.93 4.83 8.20
CA GLN A 82 0.63 4.42 8.73
C GLN A 82 0.50 2.91 8.69
N THR A 83 0.17 2.32 9.83
CA THR A 83 -0.04 0.89 10.01
C THR A 83 -1.54 0.60 10.08
N PHE A 84 -1.97 -0.40 9.32
CA PHE A 84 -3.36 -0.80 9.17
C PHE A 84 -3.51 -2.26 9.60
N PRO A 85 -4.28 -2.55 10.66
CA PRO A 85 -4.51 -3.91 11.12
C PRO A 85 -5.40 -4.66 10.12
N LEU A 86 -5.01 -5.89 9.77
CA LEU A 86 -5.76 -6.74 8.85
C LEU A 86 -6.77 -7.59 9.62
N LYS A 87 -7.79 -8.12 8.94
CA LYS A 87 -8.80 -8.99 9.56
C LYS A 87 -8.15 -10.30 10.05
N GLU A 88 -8.20 -10.54 11.36
CA GLU A 88 -7.61 -11.71 12.02
C GLU A 88 -8.40 -13.02 11.79
N GLU A 89 -9.64 -12.95 11.30
CA GLU A 89 -10.51 -14.14 11.17
C GLU A 89 -10.05 -15.17 10.13
N LEU A 90 -8.99 -14.86 9.37
CA LEU A 90 -8.49 -15.68 8.29
C LEU A 90 -7.22 -16.38 8.74
N SER A 91 -7.32 -17.44 9.54
CA SER A 91 -6.20 -18.33 9.96
C SER A 91 -5.39 -18.96 8.79
N ARG A 92 -5.54 -18.43 7.57
CA ARG A 92 -4.87 -18.75 6.32
C ARG A 92 -3.59 -17.92 6.20
N ALA A 93 -2.51 -18.60 5.82
CA ALA A 93 -1.24 -17.98 5.52
C ALA A 93 -1.11 -17.72 4.01
N PHE A 94 -0.51 -16.60 3.65
CA PHE A 94 -0.33 -16.15 2.26
C PHE A 94 1.13 -15.89 1.96
N GLN A 95 1.55 -16.16 0.72
CA GLN A 95 2.87 -15.77 0.22
C GLN A 95 2.79 -14.56 -0.73
N TYR A 96 1.61 -14.30 -1.30
CA TYR A 96 1.35 -13.18 -2.18
C TYR A 96 0.34 -12.24 -1.53
N ILE A 97 0.72 -10.96 -1.41
CA ILE A 97 -0.15 -9.90 -0.90
C ILE A 97 -0.39 -8.90 -2.01
N LYS A 98 -1.65 -8.71 -2.36
CA LYS A 98 -2.09 -7.72 -3.33
C LYS A 98 -2.52 -6.45 -2.61
N LEU A 99 -1.97 -5.32 -3.03
CA LEU A 99 -2.43 -3.99 -2.66
C LEU A 99 -3.04 -3.33 -3.89
N PHE A 100 -4.34 -3.07 -3.85
CA PHE A 100 -5.09 -2.39 -4.89
C PHE A 100 -5.43 -0.97 -4.43
N VAL A 101 -4.83 0.02 -5.08
CA VAL A 101 -5.15 1.44 -4.86
C VAL A 101 -6.36 1.81 -5.71
N GLN A 102 -7.37 2.37 -5.07
CA GLN A 102 -8.65 2.76 -5.67
C GLN A 102 -8.71 4.26 -5.98
N SER A 103 -7.98 5.07 -5.22
CA SER A 103 -7.95 6.52 -5.36
C SER A 103 -6.64 7.11 -4.84
N ASN A 104 -6.37 8.37 -5.18
CA ASN A 104 -5.29 9.17 -4.63
C ASN A 104 -5.83 10.49 -4.05
N TRP A 105 -4.93 11.33 -3.55
CA TRP A 105 -5.26 12.63 -2.95
C TRP A 105 -5.39 13.78 -3.97
N GLY A 106 -5.75 13.48 -5.22
CA GLY A 106 -6.14 14.47 -6.24
C GLY A 106 -5.06 14.79 -7.27
N ASN A 107 -3.99 14.01 -7.38
CA ASN A 107 -3.07 14.13 -8.52
C ASN A 107 -3.73 13.52 -9.78
N PRO A 108 -3.91 14.30 -10.86
CA PRO A 108 -4.64 13.84 -12.05
C PRO A 108 -3.82 12.90 -12.95
N GLU A 109 -2.50 12.88 -12.81
CA GLU A 109 -1.60 12.19 -13.74
C GLU A 109 -1.14 10.84 -13.20
N TYR A 110 -0.84 10.75 -11.90
CA TYR A 110 -0.23 9.56 -11.30
C TYR A 110 -0.46 9.44 -9.80
N THR A 111 -0.19 8.24 -9.30
CA THR A 111 -0.12 7.92 -7.87
C THR A 111 1.24 7.32 -7.56
N CYS A 112 1.83 7.65 -6.40
CA CYS A 112 3.14 7.17 -6.01
C CYS A 112 3.13 6.45 -4.66
N ILE A 113 3.65 5.23 -4.64
CA ILE A 113 3.82 4.44 -3.42
C ILE A 113 5.30 4.43 -3.06
N TYR A 114 5.68 4.95 -1.89
CA TYR A 114 7.08 4.96 -1.44
C TYR A 114 7.46 3.62 -0.81
N ARG A 115 6.68 3.14 0.17
CA ARG A 115 6.98 1.89 0.83
C ARG A 115 5.72 1.18 1.30
N VAL A 116 5.74 -0.13 1.14
CA VAL A 116 4.77 -1.06 1.73
C VAL A 116 5.54 -2.08 2.55
N GLN A 117 5.09 -2.35 3.77
CA GLN A 117 5.62 -3.40 4.64
C GLN A 117 4.46 -4.30 5.06
N VAL A 118 4.68 -5.61 5.00
CA VAL A 118 3.72 -6.61 5.48
C VAL A 118 4.28 -7.22 6.77
N HIS A 119 3.41 -7.40 7.76
CA HIS A 119 3.75 -7.93 9.08
C HIS A 119 2.96 -9.21 9.34
N GLY A 120 3.56 -10.22 9.99
CA GLY A 120 2.95 -11.51 10.30
C GLY A 120 3.97 -12.61 10.51
#